data_AF-A0A7R9R2G0-F1
#
_entry.id   AF-A0A7R9R2G0-F1
#
_cell.length_a   1.000
_cell.length_b   1.000
_cell.length_c   1.000
_cell.angle_alpha   90.00
_cell.angle_beta   90.00
_cell.angle_gamma   90.00
#
_symmetry.space_group_name_H-M   'P 1'
#
loop_
_entity.id
_entity.type
_entity.pdbx_description
1 polymer ?
#
loop_
_entity_poly.entity_id
_entity_poly.type
_entity_poly.pdbx_seq_one_letter_code
_entity_poly.pdbx_strand_id
1 'polypeptide(L)'
;MANQMIDPINRFSASMQWPGSHVHYRNQTIKYLQDFDNKMEWTARVDKIIEWMSDTTEPANCVFAYFDEPDTTAHEFGPFSDEVFAMVSKADNTT
;
A
#
# COMPACT_ATOMS: atom_id res chain seq x y z
N MET A 1 -11.00 -13.51 -1.96
CA MET A 1 -11.01 -13.09 -3.38
C MET A 1 -11.83 -11.83 -3.49
N ALA A 2 -11.39 -10.84 -4.27
CA ALA A 2 -12.15 -9.60 -4.50
C ALA A 2 -13.55 -9.90 -5.07
N ASN A 3 -14.59 -9.37 -4.41
CA ASN A 3 -16.01 -9.60 -4.73
C ASN A 3 -16.61 -8.59 -5.73
N GLN A 4 -15.80 -7.79 -6.44
CA GLN A 4 -16.25 -6.65 -7.25
C GLN A 4 -17.38 -6.95 -8.26
N MET A 5 -17.44 -8.18 -8.79
CA MET A 5 -18.43 -8.62 -9.78
C MET A 5 -19.61 -9.38 -9.16
N ILE A 6 -19.54 -9.71 -7.87
CA ILE A 6 -20.50 -10.57 -7.16
C ILE A 6 -21.37 -9.74 -6.21
N ASP A 7 -20.78 -8.78 -5.50
CA ASP A 7 -21.50 -7.83 -4.65
C ASP A 7 -21.18 -6.38 -5.10
N PRO A 8 -22.03 -5.77 -5.93
CA PRO A 8 -21.80 -4.41 -6.41
C PRO A 8 -22.07 -3.32 -5.35
N ILE A 9 -22.67 -3.69 -4.20
CA ILE A 9 -23.08 -2.76 -3.15
C ILE A 9 -22.00 -2.68 -2.06
N ASN A 10 -21.49 -3.83 -1.58
CA ASN A 10 -20.46 -3.87 -0.53
C ASN A 10 -19.07 -4.04 -1.13
N ARG A 11 -18.48 -2.92 -1.53
CA ARG A 11 -17.09 -2.85 -1.98
C ARG A 11 -16.24 -2.06 -0.99
N PHE A 12 -15.15 -2.67 -0.56
CA PHE A 12 -14.24 -2.07 0.41
C PHE A 12 -12.92 -1.69 -0.25
N SER A 13 -12.28 -0.66 0.28
CA SER A 13 -10.95 -0.22 -0.11
C SER A 13 -10.00 -0.26 1.08
N ALA A 14 -8.71 -0.37 0.78
CA ALA A 14 -7.64 -0.34 1.76
C ALA A 14 -6.57 0.69 1.41
N SER A 15 -5.93 1.26 2.43
CA SER A 15 -4.73 2.08 2.27
C SER A 15 -3.62 1.53 3.14
N MET A 16 -2.51 1.22 2.49
CA MET A 16 -1.22 0.95 3.08
C MET A 16 -0.39 2.22 3.03
N GLN A 17 -0.53 3.06 4.07
CA GLN A 17 0.27 4.27 4.29
C GLN A 17 0.11 5.38 3.23
N TRP A 18 -0.97 5.37 2.44
CA TRP A 18 -1.17 6.40 1.41
C TRP A 18 -1.44 7.79 2.03
N PRO A 19 -0.75 8.85 1.58
CA PRO A 19 -0.99 10.20 2.08
C PRO A 19 -2.45 10.65 1.91
N GLY A 20 -3.07 11.09 3.00
CA GLY A 20 -4.46 11.56 3.02
C GLY A 20 -5.54 10.48 3.17
N SER A 21 -5.18 9.19 3.24
CA SER A 21 -6.17 8.12 3.40
C SER A 21 -6.88 8.09 4.76
N HIS A 22 -6.37 8.83 5.75
CA HIS A 22 -6.99 9.02 7.06
C HIS A 22 -8.10 10.09 7.05
N VAL A 23 -8.25 10.84 5.95
CA VAL A 23 -9.20 11.96 5.85
C VAL A 23 -10.57 11.45 5.43
N HIS A 24 -11.61 11.89 6.14
CA HIS A 24 -12.99 11.67 5.72
C HIS A 24 -13.33 12.59 4.53
N TYR A 25 -13.75 11.99 3.41
CA TYR A 25 -14.16 12.75 2.23
C TYR A 25 -15.60 12.38 1.86
N ARG A 26 -16.48 13.38 1.72
CA ARG A 26 -17.91 13.19 1.40
C ARG A 26 -18.60 12.13 2.27
N ASN A 27 -18.30 12.15 3.57
CA ASN A 27 -18.84 11.21 4.56
C ASN A 27 -18.47 9.74 4.30
N GLN A 28 -17.38 9.50 3.57
CA GLN A 28 -16.78 8.19 3.34
C GLN A 28 -15.38 8.13 3.95
N THR A 29 -15.00 6.93 4.39
CA THR A 29 -13.66 6.60 4.87
C THR A 29 -13.23 5.26 4.29
N ILE A 30 -11.94 4.97 4.39
CA ILE A 30 -11.39 3.70 3.96
C ILE A 30 -11.71 2.60 5.00
N LYS A 31 -11.94 1.38 4.54
CA LYS A 31 -12.29 0.26 5.43
C LYS A 31 -11.07 -0.23 6.19
N TYR A 32 -9.99 -0.47 5.47
CA TYR A 32 -8.71 -0.89 6.04
C TYR A 32 -7.70 0.25 5.91
N LEU A 33 -7.11 0.64 7.03
CA LEU A 33 -6.14 1.74 7.08
C LEU A 33 -4.92 1.27 7.87
N GLN A 34 -3.75 1.41 7.26
CA GLN A 34 -2.48 1.41 7.96
C GLN A 34 -1.93 2.83 7.95
N ASP A 35 -1.76 3.40 9.15
CA ASP A 35 -1.11 4.69 9.33
C ASP A 35 0.36 4.61 8.91
N PHE A 36 0.93 5.76 8.53
CA PHE A 36 2.31 5.85 8.08
C PHE A 36 3.27 5.38 9.18
N ASP A 37 4.08 4.39 8.82
CA ASP A 37 5.14 3.84 9.66
C ASP A 37 6.31 3.45 8.75
N ASN A 38 7.33 4.31 8.72
CA ASN A 38 8.53 4.10 7.92
C ASN A 38 9.41 2.93 8.42
N LYS A 39 9.12 2.37 9.60
CA LYS A 39 9.82 1.19 10.13
C LYS A 39 9.15 -0.12 9.74
N MET A 40 7.95 -0.07 9.17
CA MET A 40 7.24 -1.27 8.73
C MET A 40 7.96 -1.89 7.52
N GLU A 41 8.44 -3.13 7.69
CA GLU A 41 9.07 -3.92 6.64
C GLU A 41 8.18 -4.04 5.40
N TRP A 42 8.78 -3.96 4.22
CA TRP A 42 8.03 -3.90 2.96
C TRP A 42 7.28 -5.19 2.66
N THR A 43 7.87 -6.34 2.96
CA THR A 43 7.22 -7.64 2.85
C THR A 43 6.00 -7.71 3.77
N ALA A 44 6.11 -7.24 5.01
CA ALA A 44 4.97 -7.17 5.93
C ALA A 44 3.85 -6.24 5.43
N ARG A 45 4.19 -5.17 4.68
CA ARG A 45 3.19 -4.33 4.01
C ARG A 45 2.46 -5.13 2.93
N VAL A 46 3.19 -5.86 2.07
CA VAL A 46 2.60 -6.68 1.00
C VAL A 46 1.75 -7.82 1.58
N ASP A 47 2.24 -8.53 2.60
CA ASP A 47 1.50 -9.60 3.28
C ASP A 47 0.15 -9.10 3.82
N LYS A 48 0.15 -7.94 4.47
CA LYS A 48 -1.07 -7.32 5.03
C LYS A 48 -2.03 -6.87 3.92
N ILE A 49 -1.52 -6.40 2.79
CA ILE A 49 -2.35 -6.08 1.61
C ILE A 49 -3.02 -7.36 1.08
N ILE A 50 -2.27 -8.45 0.94
CA ILE A 50 -2.78 -9.74 0.47
C ILE A 50 -3.84 -10.28 1.45
N GLU A 51 -3.62 -10.14 2.76
CA GLU A 51 -4.59 -10.49 3.80
C GLU A 51 -5.91 -9.74 3.58
N TRP A 52 -5.88 -8.41 3.46
CA TRP A 52 -7.08 -7.60 3.23
C TRP A 52 -7.82 -7.96 1.94
N MET A 53 -7.09 -8.26 0.85
CA MET A 53 -7.70 -8.68 -0.42
C MET A 53 -8.25 -10.11 -0.37
N SER A 54 -7.73 -10.93 0.54
CA SER A 54 -8.09 -12.33 0.71
C SER A 54 -9.20 -12.55 1.75
N ASP A 55 -9.61 -11.52 2.49
CA ASP A 55 -10.75 -11.58 3.41
C ASP A 55 -11.96 -12.21 2.72
N THR A 56 -12.62 -13.12 3.44
CA THR A 56 -13.73 -13.93 2.89
C THR A 56 -15.07 -13.23 3.00
N THR A 57 -15.16 -12.21 3.83
CA THR A 57 -16.39 -11.48 4.16
C THR A 57 -16.37 -10.05 3.62
N GLU A 58 -15.24 -9.36 3.77
CA GLU A 58 -15.10 -7.94 3.44
C GLU A 58 -13.84 -7.67 2.59
N PRO A 59 -13.60 -8.41 1.49
CA PRO A 59 -12.37 -8.29 0.72
C PRO A 59 -12.14 -6.86 0.22
N ALA A 60 -10.93 -6.34 0.46
CA ALA A 60 -10.49 -5.10 -0.17
C ALA A 60 -10.41 -5.31 -1.69
N ASN A 61 -11.16 -4.48 -2.42
CA ASN A 61 -11.24 -4.53 -3.87
C ASN A 61 -10.24 -3.58 -4.54
N CYS A 62 -9.83 -2.55 -3.83
CA CYS A 62 -8.90 -1.54 -4.30
C CYS A 62 -7.98 -1.19 -3.14
N VAL A 63 -6.67 -1.26 -3.38
CA VAL A 63 -5.66 -0.97 -2.38
C VAL A 63 -4.69 0.06 -2.92
N PHE A 64 -4.44 1.11 -2.15
CA PHE A 64 -3.37 2.06 -2.39
C PHE A 64 -2.22 1.73 -1.46
N ALA A 65 -1.00 1.61 -1.99
CA ALA A 65 0.19 1.31 -1.21
C ALA A 65 1.28 2.34 -1.48
N TYR A 66 1.94 2.79 -0.43
CA TYR A 66 3.03 3.76 -0.50
C TYR A 66 4.33 3.17 0.06
N PHE A 67 5.42 3.43 -0.65
CA PHE A 67 6.80 3.16 -0.26
C PHE A 67 7.60 4.45 -0.46
N ASP A 68 8.45 4.77 0.51
CA ASP A 68 9.23 6.00 0.62
C ASP A 68 10.57 5.98 -0.13
N GLU A 69 10.90 4.84 -0.74
CA GLU A 69 12.05 4.67 -1.61
C GLU A 69 11.59 4.41 -3.06
N PRO A 70 12.38 4.78 -4.07
CA PRO A 70 13.77 5.28 -3.97
C PRO A 70 13.91 6.79 -3.70
N ASP A 71 12.83 7.50 -3.37
CA ASP A 71 12.82 8.97 -3.19
C ASP A 71 13.83 9.44 -2.15
N THR A 72 13.81 8.84 -0.95
CA THR A 72 14.70 9.21 0.15
C THR A 72 16.17 9.00 -0.22
N THR A 73 16.53 7.85 -0.80
CA THR A 73 17.90 7.57 -1.22
C THR A 73 18.34 8.47 -2.39
N ALA A 74 17.45 8.76 -3.34
CA ALA A 74 17.77 9.65 -4.46
C ALA A 74 18.00 11.10 -4.03
N HIS A 75 17.34 11.56 -2.97
CA HIS A 75 17.59 12.88 -2.39
C HIS A 75 19.01 13.00 -1.80
N GLU A 76 19.58 11.90 -1.28
CA GLU A 76 20.91 11.89 -0.66
C GLU A 76 22.04 11.65 -1.68
N PHE A 77 21.89 10.65 -2.56
CA PHE A 77 22.97 10.18 -3.44
C PHE A 77 22.81 10.60 -4.91
N GLY A 78 21.64 11.14 -5.27
CA GLY A 78 21.28 11.47 -6.64
C GLY A 78 20.64 10.30 -7.41
N PRO A 79 19.86 10.60 -8.46
CA PRO A 79 18.96 9.62 -9.09
C PRO A 79 19.66 8.50 -9.88
N PHE A 80 20.95 8.64 -10.18
CA PHE A 80 21.73 7.67 -10.97
C PHE A 80 22.84 6.99 -10.13
N SER A 81 22.69 6.96 -8.80
CA SER A 81 23.65 6.35 -7.91
C SER A 81 23.43 4.84 -7.74
N ASP A 82 24.46 4.13 -7.28
CA ASP A 82 24.38 2.68 -7.01
C ASP A 82 23.40 2.39 -5.85
N GLU A 83 23.26 3.31 -4.89
CA GLU A 83 22.33 3.21 -3.77
C GLU A 83 20.87 3.24 -4.26
N VAL A 84 20.53 4.15 -5.19
CA VAL A 84 19.20 4.19 -5.81
C VAL A 84 18.92 2.91 -6.58
N PHE A 85 19.91 2.40 -7.33
CA PHE A 85 19.77 1.13 -8.04
C PHE A 85 19.48 -0.04 -7.08
N ALA A 86 20.13 -0.07 -5.91
CA ALA A 86 19.87 -1.07 -4.88
C ALA A 86 18.44 -0.95 -4.32
N MET A 87 17.92 0.25 -4.09
CA MET A 87 16.55 0.46 -3.61
C MET A 87 15.49 0.07 -4.64
N VAL A 88 15.70 0.38 -5.92
CA VAL A 88 14.81 -0.08 -7.00
C VAL A 88 14.81 -1.60 -7.07
N SER A 89 15.99 -2.23 -6.96
CA SER A 89 16.10 -3.71 -6.93
C SER A 89 15.40 -4.32 -5.72
N LYS A 90 15.46 -3.66 -4.55
CA LYS A 90 14.72 -4.07 -3.35
C LYS A 90 13.20 -4.01 -3.57
N ALA A 91 12.71 -2.95 -4.22
CA ALA A 91 11.29 -2.78 -4.51
C ALA A 91 10.78 -3.87 -5.45
N ASP A 92 11.55 -4.19 -6.49
CA ASP A 92 11.25 -5.27 -7.43
C ASP A 92 11.21 -6.66 -6.74
N ASN A 93 12.14 -6.91 -5.81
CA ASN A 93 12.20 -8.17 -5.05
C ASN A 93 11.21 -8.28 -3.89
N THR A 94 10.39 -7.26 -3.64
CA THR A 94 9.37 -7.33 -2.58
C THR A 94 8.16 -8.08 -3.13
N THR A 95 8.16 -9.41 -2.95
CA THR A 95 7.10 -10.34 -3.35
C THR A 95 6.70 -11.26 -2.22
#